data_AF-A0A2E6HYZ4-F1
#
_entry.id   AF-A0A2E6HYZ4-F1
#
_cell.length_a   1.000
_cell.length_b   1.000
_cell.length_c   1.000
_cell.angle_alpha   90.00
_cell.angle_beta   90.00
_cell.angle_gamma   90.00
#
_symmetry.space_group_name_H-M   'P 1'
#
loop_
_entity.id
_entity.type
_entity.pdbx_description
1 polymer ?
#
loop_
_entity_poly.entity_id
_entity_poly.type
_entity_poly.pdbx_seq_one_letter_code
_entity_poly.pdbx_strand_id
1 'polypeptide(L)'
;MCDVETDGRPDPDPMDPMGDTPAARAARFRKLGNFCVSAPLIWHGVHAAEPILSIARHFLGDDLVLKFNTVFVKPARTGSETPWHQDNGVWRDGETDPFNFWMALDPSTRSNGCLQFVPGSHTGDIIQHVL
;
A
#
# COMPACT_ATOMS: atom_id res chain seq x y z
N MET A 1 4.11 -37.01 31.30
CA MET A 1 4.47 -35.58 31.36
C MET A 1 3.34 -34.91 30.60
N CYS A 2 2.45 -34.21 31.29
CA CYS A 2 1.21 -33.71 30.69
C CYS A 2 1.54 -32.61 29.69
N ASP A 3 1.03 -32.76 28.47
CA ASP A 3 1.05 -31.71 27.45
C ASP A 3 0.23 -30.52 27.96
N VAL A 4 0.90 -29.37 28.08
CA VAL A 4 0.25 -28.12 28.46
C VAL A 4 -0.47 -27.62 27.21
N GLU A 5 -1.80 -27.65 27.25
CA GLU A 5 -2.66 -26.99 26.27
C GLU A 5 -2.21 -25.53 26.11
N THR A 6 -1.62 -25.21 24.96
CA THR A 6 -1.29 -23.84 24.57
C THR A 6 -2.60 -23.07 24.44
N ASP A 7 -2.70 -21.90 25.09
CA ASP A 7 -3.92 -21.10 25.31
C ASP A 7 -4.55 -20.48 24.03
N GLY A 8 -4.28 -21.06 22.86
CA GLY A 8 -4.76 -20.62 21.56
C GLY A 8 -4.20 -19.27 21.12
N ARG A 9 -3.30 -18.66 21.90
CA ARG A 9 -2.63 -17.43 21.49
C ARG A 9 -1.49 -17.81 20.53
N PRO A 10 -1.35 -17.10 19.40
CA PRO A 10 -0.19 -17.30 18.54
C PRO A 10 1.07 -17.02 19.36
N ASP A 11 2.09 -17.86 19.16
CA ASP A 11 3.39 -17.65 19.79
C ASP A 11 3.86 -16.21 19.50
N PRO A 12 4.42 -15.51 20.49
CA PRO A 12 4.92 -14.17 20.30
C PRO A 12 5.99 -14.20 19.19
N ASP A 13 5.76 -13.44 18.13
CA ASP A 13 6.74 -13.28 17.06
C ASP A 13 8.03 -12.72 17.68
N PRO A 14 9.14 -13.49 17.69
CA PRO A 14 10.39 -13.05 18.29
C PRO A 14 10.98 -11.83 17.58
N MET A 15 10.45 -11.46 16.40
CA MET A 15 10.78 -10.28 15.63
C MET A 15 9.73 -9.16 15.75
N ASP A 16 8.80 -9.22 16.71
CA ASP A 16 7.88 -8.13 17.02
C ASP A 16 8.45 -7.22 18.13
N PRO A 17 9.15 -6.12 17.77
CA PRO A 17 9.82 -5.27 18.75
C PRO A 17 8.86 -4.45 19.62
N MET A 18 7.55 -4.57 19.44
CA MET A 18 6.60 -3.58 19.92
C MET A 18 5.80 -4.04 21.14
N GLY A 19 5.58 -5.35 21.32
CA GLY A 19 4.78 -5.87 22.44
C GLY A 19 3.29 -5.48 22.35
N ASP A 20 2.50 -5.67 23.41
CA ASP A 20 1.03 -5.65 23.33
C ASP A 20 0.31 -4.41 23.89
N THR A 21 1.05 -3.35 24.21
CA THR A 21 0.44 -2.09 24.66
C THR A 21 -0.44 -1.45 23.57
N PRO A 22 -1.42 -0.58 23.90
CA PRO A 22 -2.19 0.14 22.89
C PRO A 22 -1.32 0.92 21.89
N ALA A 23 -0.23 1.53 22.37
CA ALA A 23 0.73 2.24 21.52
C ALA A 23 1.46 1.29 20.57
N ALA A 24 1.84 0.11 21.06
CA ALA A 24 2.48 -0.92 20.24
C ALA A 24 1.54 -1.48 19.17
N ARG A 25 0.28 -1.78 19.54
CA ARG A 25 -0.76 -2.19 18.59
C ARG A 25 -0.99 -1.14 17.51
N ALA A 26 -1.08 0.14 17.89
CA ALA A 26 -1.17 1.23 16.93
C ALA A 26 0.06 1.28 16.02
N ALA A 27 1.26 1.08 16.59
CA ALA A 27 2.49 1.03 15.84
C ALA A 27 2.61 -0.22 14.93
N ARG A 28 1.80 -1.27 15.08
CA ARG A 28 1.72 -2.44 14.16
C ARG A 28 0.82 -2.17 12.95
N PHE A 29 0.04 -1.10 12.98
CA PHE A 29 -0.80 -0.75 11.85
C PHE A 29 0.07 -0.36 10.65
N ARG A 30 -0.11 -1.04 9.51
CA ARG A 30 0.71 -0.84 8.30
C ARG A 30 -0.10 -0.37 7.10
N LYS A 31 -1.39 -0.67 7.06
CA LYS A 31 -2.20 -0.48 5.86
C LYS A 31 -3.66 -0.24 6.20
N LEU A 32 -4.23 0.84 5.65
CA LEU A 32 -5.68 1.07 5.61
C LEU A 32 -6.13 0.95 4.16
N GLY A 33 -6.83 -0.13 3.81
CA GLY A 33 -7.32 -0.36 2.44
C GLY A 33 -8.80 0.01 2.27
N ASN A 34 -9.19 0.34 1.05
CA ASN A 34 -10.59 0.48 0.59
C ASN A 34 -11.47 1.41 1.42
N PHE A 35 -10.87 2.43 2.05
CA PHE A 35 -11.60 3.35 2.92
C PHE A 35 -12.35 4.45 2.16
N CYS A 36 -12.12 4.60 0.84
CA CYS A 36 -12.76 5.64 0.05
C CYS A 36 -14.29 5.49 -0.01
N VAL A 37 -14.81 4.26 0.08
CA VAL A 37 -16.25 3.97 0.06
C VAL A 37 -16.97 4.46 1.32
N SER A 38 -16.24 4.66 2.41
CA SER A 38 -16.77 5.10 3.71
C SER A 38 -16.34 6.52 4.08
N ALA A 39 -15.62 7.23 3.22
CA ALA A 39 -15.06 8.55 3.50
C ALA A 39 -15.47 9.59 2.42
N PRO A 40 -16.68 10.16 2.50
CA PRO A 40 -17.21 11.06 1.46
C PRO A 40 -16.31 12.27 1.17
N LEU A 41 -15.68 12.84 2.20
CA LEU A 41 -14.76 13.98 2.03
C LEU A 41 -13.54 13.61 1.19
N ILE A 42 -12.99 12.41 1.39
CA ILE A 42 -11.81 11.96 0.63
C ILE A 42 -12.22 11.52 -0.77
N TRP A 43 -13.38 10.89 -0.90
CA TRP A 43 -13.96 10.58 -2.20
C TRP A 43 -14.11 11.83 -3.06
N HIS A 44 -14.88 12.82 -2.59
CA HIS A 44 -15.16 14.02 -3.38
C HIS A 44 -13.98 14.98 -3.49
N GLY A 45 -13.10 15.02 -2.47
CA GLY A 45 -11.97 15.95 -2.43
C GLY A 45 -10.69 15.45 -3.11
N VAL A 46 -10.54 14.13 -3.28
CA VAL A 46 -9.32 13.52 -3.84
C VAL A 46 -9.65 12.63 -5.02
N HIS A 47 -10.41 11.56 -4.82
CA HIS A 47 -10.59 10.51 -5.84
C HIS A 47 -11.47 10.93 -7.01
N ALA A 48 -12.59 11.60 -6.72
CA ALA A 48 -13.53 12.12 -7.71
C ALA A 48 -13.32 13.62 -7.99
N ALA A 49 -12.19 14.19 -7.53
CA ALA A 49 -11.87 15.59 -7.74
C ALA A 49 -11.18 15.80 -9.09
N GLU A 50 -11.50 16.92 -9.74
CA GLU A 50 -11.00 17.26 -11.08
C GLU A 50 -9.47 17.24 -11.21
N PRO A 51 -8.65 17.68 -10.22
CA PRO A 51 -7.20 17.60 -10.34
C PRO A 51 -6.65 16.20 -10.54
N ILE A 52 -7.25 15.17 -9.92
CA ILE A 52 -6.82 13.78 -10.08
C ILE A 52 -7.47 13.17 -11.32
N LEU A 53 -8.78 13.39 -11.52
CA LEU A 53 -9.49 12.84 -12.66
C LEU A 53 -8.97 13.36 -14.00
N SER A 54 -8.59 14.63 -14.10
CA SER A 54 -8.01 15.19 -15.33
C SER A 54 -6.70 14.51 -15.72
N ILE A 55 -5.83 14.20 -14.74
CA ILE A 55 -4.58 13.47 -14.98
C ILE A 55 -4.88 12.02 -15.37
N ALA A 56 -5.76 11.34 -14.65
CA ALA A 56 -6.13 9.96 -14.97
C ALA A 56 -6.73 9.85 -16.38
N ARG A 57 -7.65 10.75 -16.75
CA ARG A 57 -8.26 10.81 -18.08
C ARG A 57 -7.25 11.05 -19.20
N HIS A 58 -6.21 11.83 -18.92
CA HIS A 58 -5.14 12.04 -19.89
C HIS A 58 -4.44 10.73 -20.29
N PHE A 59 -4.25 9.80 -19.35
CA PHE A 59 -3.56 8.53 -19.59
C PHE A 59 -4.49 7.39 -19.99
N LEU A 60 -5.69 7.31 -19.41
CA LEU A 60 -6.59 6.15 -19.53
C LEU A 60 -7.88 6.44 -20.32
N GLY A 61 -8.19 7.71 -20.62
CA GLY A 61 -9.47 8.12 -21.22
C GLY A 61 -10.58 8.31 -20.19
N ASP A 62 -11.82 8.47 -20.68
CA ASP A 62 -12.95 8.88 -19.83
C ASP A 62 -13.61 7.73 -19.04
N ASP A 63 -13.39 6.49 -19.45
CA ASP A 63 -13.97 5.30 -18.80
C ASP A 63 -13.05 4.81 -17.68
N LEU A 64 -13.23 5.42 -16.50
CA LEU A 64 -12.38 5.20 -15.34
C LEU A 64 -13.09 4.43 -14.23
N VAL A 65 -12.41 3.44 -13.67
CA VAL A 65 -12.81 2.75 -12.44
C VAL A 65 -11.71 2.86 -11.39
N LEU A 66 -12.09 3.20 -10.14
CA LEU A 66 -11.16 3.11 -9.01
C LEU A 66 -11.11 1.65 -8.52
N LYS A 67 -10.01 0.95 -8.85
CA LYS A 67 -9.82 -0.46 -8.51
C LYS A 67 -9.68 -0.71 -7.00
N PHE A 68 -8.80 0.04 -6.34
CA PHE A 68 -8.64 0.05 -4.89
C PHE A 68 -7.93 1.33 -4.44
N ASN A 69 -7.99 1.62 -3.15
CA ASN A 69 -7.20 2.67 -2.54
C ASN A 69 -6.55 2.19 -1.25
N THR A 70 -5.43 2.80 -0.87
CA THR A 70 -4.67 2.37 0.32
C THR A 70 -3.88 3.53 0.91
N VAL A 71 -3.91 3.65 2.25
CA VAL A 71 -2.88 4.37 3.01
C VAL A 71 -1.85 3.36 3.50
N PHE A 72 -0.57 3.64 3.23
CA PHE A 72 0.56 2.88 3.76
C PHE A 72 1.15 3.61 4.95
N VAL A 73 1.24 2.93 6.09
CA VAL A 73 1.80 3.45 7.33
C VAL A 73 3.15 2.78 7.57
N LYS A 74 4.22 3.56 7.54
CA LYS A 74 5.60 3.09 7.68
C LYS A 74 6.23 3.77 8.91
N PRO A 75 6.02 3.24 10.13
CA PRO A 75 6.62 3.80 11.32
C PRO A 75 8.14 3.70 11.27
N ALA A 76 8.81 4.67 11.89
CA ALA A 76 10.26 4.70 11.96
C ALA A 76 10.79 3.41 12.61
N ARG A 77 11.87 2.85 12.03
CA ARG A 77 12.63 1.69 12.53
C ARG A 77 11.90 0.33 12.51
N THR A 78 10.58 0.29 12.33
CA THR A 78 9.79 -0.94 12.33
C THR A 78 8.92 -1.12 11.08
N GLY A 79 9.02 -0.20 10.11
CA GLY A 79 8.48 -0.38 8.78
C GLY A 79 9.36 -1.32 7.95
N SER A 80 8.75 -2.32 7.30
CA SER A 80 9.44 -3.18 6.33
C SER A 80 9.66 -2.44 5.02
N GLU A 81 10.77 -2.75 4.34
CA GLU A 81 10.97 -2.33 2.96
C GLU A 81 9.87 -2.91 2.05
N THR A 82 9.57 -2.20 0.97
CA THR A 82 8.72 -2.73 -0.10
C THR A 82 9.67 -3.13 -1.24
N PRO A 83 9.78 -4.43 -1.58
CA PRO A 83 10.65 -4.88 -2.66
C PRO A 83 10.32 -4.23 -4.00
N TRP A 84 11.28 -4.21 -4.93
CA TRP A 84 11.03 -3.80 -6.31
C TRP A 84 9.97 -4.70 -6.95
N HIS A 85 8.96 -4.09 -7.57
CA HIS A 85 7.90 -4.79 -8.28
C HIS A 85 7.27 -3.91 -9.36
N GLN A 86 6.54 -4.54 -10.28
CA GLN A 86 5.58 -3.88 -11.15
C GLN A 86 4.21 -4.15 -10.55
N ASP A 87 3.41 -3.12 -10.32
CA ASP A 87 2.09 -3.26 -9.69
C ASP A 87 1.20 -4.26 -10.46
N ASN A 88 1.14 -4.13 -11.79
CA ASN A 88 0.42 -5.07 -12.66
C ASN A 88 1.03 -6.49 -12.69
N GLY A 89 2.33 -6.65 -12.42
CA GLY A 89 2.97 -7.96 -12.34
C GLY A 89 2.62 -8.77 -11.09
N VAL A 90 2.18 -8.09 -10.02
CA VAL A 90 1.69 -8.76 -8.81
C VAL A 90 0.17 -8.96 -8.82
N TRP A 91 -0.57 -8.23 -9.66
CA TRP A 91 -2.00 -8.42 -9.84
C TRP A 91 -2.27 -9.62 -10.74
N ARG A 92 -3.24 -10.46 -10.37
CA ARG A 92 -3.59 -11.71 -11.08
C ARG A 92 -4.93 -11.61 -11.80
N ASP A 93 -5.35 -10.40 -12.15
CA ASP A 93 -6.65 -10.13 -12.78
C ASP A 93 -6.56 -9.85 -14.28
N GLY A 94 -5.35 -9.80 -14.85
CA GLY A 94 -5.14 -9.68 -16.30
C GLY A 94 -5.43 -8.28 -16.86
N GLU A 95 -5.64 -7.27 -16.01
CA GLU A 95 -5.79 -5.88 -16.43
C GLU A 95 -4.43 -5.28 -16.80
N THR A 96 -4.32 -4.71 -18.01
CA THR A 96 -3.01 -4.32 -18.56
C THR A 96 -2.66 -2.84 -18.42
N ASP A 97 -3.65 -1.95 -18.25
CA ASP A 97 -3.41 -0.50 -18.30
C ASP A 97 -3.81 0.25 -17.02
N PRO A 98 -3.09 0.05 -15.90
CA PRO A 98 -3.36 0.82 -14.69
C PRO A 98 -2.68 2.19 -14.66
N PHE A 99 -3.32 3.11 -13.98
CA PHE A 99 -2.72 4.36 -13.51
C PHE A 99 -2.81 4.45 -11.99
N ASN A 100 -1.67 4.61 -11.33
CA ASN A 100 -1.59 4.84 -9.88
C ASN A 100 -1.19 6.29 -9.60
N PHE A 101 -1.90 6.96 -8.69
CA PHE A 101 -1.44 8.20 -8.08
C PHE A 101 -1.00 7.91 -6.64
N TRP A 102 0.14 8.48 -6.25
CA TRP A 102 0.66 8.39 -4.90
C TRP A 102 0.84 9.79 -4.32
N MET A 103 0.35 10.00 -3.11
CA MET A 103 0.43 11.27 -2.39
C MET A 103 1.12 11.05 -1.05
N ALA A 104 2.17 11.83 -0.80
CA ALA A 104 2.82 11.87 0.50
C ALA A 104 1.90 12.56 1.52
N LEU A 105 1.59 11.89 2.64
CA LEU A 105 0.89 12.50 3.77
C LEU A 105 1.87 13.11 4.80
N ASP A 106 3.11 12.59 4.81
CA ASP A 106 4.24 13.04 5.62
C ASP A 106 5.44 13.36 4.69
N PRO A 107 6.47 14.10 5.14
CA PRO A 107 7.68 14.32 4.35
C PRO A 107 8.25 13.01 3.81
N SER A 108 8.39 12.91 2.49
CA SER A 108 8.91 11.71 1.80
C SER A 108 10.33 11.98 1.34
N THR A 109 11.31 11.44 2.06
CA THR A 109 12.75 11.68 1.84
C THR A 109 13.51 10.37 1.59
N ARG A 110 14.70 10.49 1.01
CA ARG A 110 15.56 9.31 0.79
C ARG A 110 15.91 8.60 2.10
N SER A 111 16.05 9.33 3.19
CA SER A 111 16.41 8.77 4.50
C SER A 111 15.27 8.08 5.22
N ASN A 112 14.01 8.28 4.81
CA ASN A 112 12.84 7.65 5.44
C ASN A 112 12.06 6.71 4.50
N GLY A 113 12.69 6.29 3.39
CA GLY A 113 12.11 5.31 2.48
C GLY A 113 11.07 5.88 1.51
N CYS A 114 11.32 7.07 0.95
CA CYS A 114 10.49 7.62 -0.11
C CYS A 114 10.29 6.63 -1.27
N LEU A 115 9.17 6.77 -1.98
CA LEU A 115 8.90 5.99 -3.18
C LEU A 115 10.01 6.19 -4.22
N GLN A 116 10.39 5.11 -4.89
CA GLN A 116 11.42 5.09 -5.92
C GLN A 116 10.86 4.45 -7.19
N PHE A 117 11.33 4.93 -8.34
CA PHE A 117 10.98 4.41 -9.65
C PHE A 117 12.24 4.24 -10.49
N VAL A 118 12.21 3.29 -11.41
CA VAL A 118 13.21 3.15 -12.47
C VAL A 118 12.65 3.87 -13.72
N PRO A 119 13.22 5.02 -14.14
CA PRO A 119 12.70 5.75 -15.29
C PRO A 119 12.66 4.88 -16.55
N GLY A 120 11.54 4.94 -17.29
CA GLY A 120 11.34 4.15 -18.51
C GLY A 120 10.96 2.68 -18.29
N SER A 121 10.95 2.16 -17.05
CA SER A 121 10.64 0.73 -16.82
C SER A 121 9.21 0.31 -17.20
N HIS A 122 8.31 1.26 -17.41
CA HIS A 122 6.93 1.01 -17.85
C HIS A 122 6.82 0.66 -19.34
N THR A 123 7.87 0.86 -20.14
CA THR A 123 7.86 0.52 -21.58
C THR A 123 8.33 -0.90 -21.87
N GLY A 124 8.78 -1.62 -20.85
CA GLY A 124 9.19 -3.02 -20.97
C GLY A 124 8.05 -3.97 -20.62
N ASP A 125 8.28 -5.27 -20.85
CA ASP A 125 7.32 -6.31 -20.50
C ASP A 125 7.12 -6.42 -18.98
N ILE A 126 5.97 -6.97 -18.59
CA ILE A 126 5.76 -7.43 -17.21
C ILE A 126 6.64 -8.67 -17.00
N ILE A 127 7.58 -8.60 -16.06
CA ILE A 127 8.45 -9.72 -15.72
C ILE A 127 7.77 -10.64 -14.70
N GLN A 128 8.25 -11.89 -14.61
CA GLN A 128 7.76 -12.80 -13.57
C GLN A 128 8.22 -12.34 -12.18
N HIS A 129 7.27 -12.01 -11.31
CA HIS A 129 7.53 -11.71 -9.89
C HIS A 129 7.60 -12.99 -9.06
N VAL A 130 8.65 -13.10 -8.23
CA VAL A 130 8.73 -14.07 -7.15
C VAL A 130 8.30 -13.33 -5.88
N LEU A 131 7.14 -13.69 -5.33
CA LEU A 131 6.60 -13.13 -4.09
C LEU A 131 7.18 -13.84 -2.87
#